data_AF-A0A368GE87-F1
#
_entry.id   AF-A0A368GE87-F1
#
_cell.length_a   1.000
_cell.length_b   1.000
_cell.length_c   1.000
_cell.angle_alpha   90.00
_cell.angle_beta   90.00
_cell.angle_gamma   90.00
#
_symmetry.space_group_name_H-M   'P 1'
#
loop_
_entity.id
_entity.type
_entity.pdbx_description
1 polymer ?
#
loop_
_entity_poly.entity_id
_entity_poly.type
_entity_poly.pdbx_seq_one_letter_code
_entity_poly.pdbx_strand_id
1 'polypeptide(L)'
;MKVPTDKHEAFFQIAITVWVRAKHLWKNKSASLGQRFQIAETNRTSPIYLSISVNESICISAMSVMGLLMIGKENTETMGTNYFLVHLLDACGAWRIIFINFTLIYYSYRAKKDRLMVMAHMSKSAHESTVDHFTGLKDMWK
;
A
#
# COMPACT_ATOMS: atom_id res chain seq x y z
N MET A 1 -21.58 -0.62 26.48
CA MET A 1 -20.73 -0.85 25.30
C MET A 1 -21.18 -2.16 24.66
N LYS A 2 -21.78 -2.11 23.46
CA LYS A 2 -22.13 -3.32 22.71
C LYS A 2 -20.85 -3.86 22.06
N VAL A 3 -20.53 -5.12 22.37
CA VAL A 3 -19.44 -5.86 21.71
C VAL A 3 -19.91 -6.16 20.29
N PRO A 4 -19.19 -5.74 19.24
CA PRO A 4 -19.58 -6.03 17.86
C PRO A 4 -19.38 -7.53 17.59
N THR A 5 -20.48 -8.22 17.30
CA THR A 5 -20.59 -9.67 17.12
C THR A 5 -20.25 -10.15 15.71
N ASP A 6 -19.99 -9.25 14.76
CA ASP A 6 -19.68 -9.60 13.38
C ASP A 6 -18.24 -9.27 13.01
N LYS A 7 -17.46 -10.30 12.70
CA LYS A 7 -16.04 -10.21 12.33
C LYS A 7 -15.79 -9.29 11.12
N HIS A 8 -16.79 -9.12 10.26
CA HIS A 8 -16.74 -8.21 9.10
C HIS A 8 -16.88 -6.73 9.49
N GLU A 9 -17.69 -6.40 10.51
CA GLU A 9 -17.79 -5.04 11.04
C GLU A 9 -16.51 -4.62 11.74
N ALA A 10 -15.83 -5.56 12.41
CA ALA A 10 -14.57 -5.30 13.10
C ALA A 10 -13.47 -4.86 12.13
N PHE A 11 -13.32 -5.51 10.97
CA PHE A 11 -12.33 -5.11 9.96
C PHE A 11 -12.60 -3.72 9.39
N PHE A 12 -13.87 -3.42 9.11
CA PHE A 12 -14.28 -2.10 8.60
C PHE A 12 -14.06 -1.00 9.65
N GLN A 13 -14.38 -1.28 10.92
CA GLN A 13 -14.12 -0.36 12.03
C GLN A 13 -12.63 -0.14 12.27
N ILE A 14 -11.78 -1.17 12.13
CA ILE A 14 -10.32 -1.05 12.23
C ILE A 14 -9.78 -0.18 11.09
N ALA A 15 -10.22 -0.40 9.85
CA ALA A 15 -9.79 0.40 8.70
C ALA A 15 -10.20 1.88 8.85
N ILE A 16 -11.43 2.14 9.30
CA ILE A 16 -11.93 3.49 9.57
C ILE A 16 -11.15 4.16 10.71
N THR A 17 -10.92 3.46 11.82
CA THR A 17 -10.18 4.03 12.96
C THR A 17 -8.71 4.31 12.62
N VAL A 18 -8.05 3.44 11.85
CA VAL A 18 -6.69 3.68 11.35
C VAL A 18 -6.66 4.91 10.42
N TRP A 19 -7.64 5.04 9.52
CA TRP A 19 -7.73 6.19 8.61
C TRP A 19 -8.01 7.51 9.35
N VAL A 20 -8.95 7.51 10.30
CA VAL A 20 -9.27 8.67 11.14
C VAL A 20 -8.05 9.10 11.98
N ARG A 21 -7.32 8.13 12.55
CA ARG A 21 -6.10 8.40 13.33
C ARG A 21 -4.98 8.96 12.46
N ALA A 22 -4.77 8.42 11.26
CA ALA A 22 -3.80 8.96 10.30
C ALA A 22 -4.14 10.41 9.90
N LYS A 23 -5.43 10.71 9.69
CA LYS A 23 -5.92 12.05 9.34
C LYS A 23 -5.75 13.05 10.49
N HIS A 24 -5.94 12.61 11.73
CA HIS A 24 -5.74 13.45 12.92
C HIS A 24 -4.26 13.74 13.20
N LEU A 25 -3.38 12.76 12.97
CA LEU A 25 -1.93 12.92 13.09
C LEU A 25 -1.35 13.86 12.02
N TRP A 26 -1.91 13.84 10.80
CA TRP A 26 -1.53 14.77 9.72
C TRP A 26 -1.77 16.24 10.10
N LYS A 27 -2.85 16.55 10.84
CA LYS A 27 -3.21 17.92 11.20
C LYS A 27 -2.36 18.55 12.32
N ASN A 28 -1.50 17.78 12.99
CA ASN A 28 -0.80 18.27 14.18
C ASN A 28 0.52 18.98 13.81
N LYS A 29 0.46 20.32 13.63
CA LYS A 29 1.63 21.16 13.32
C LYS A 29 2.71 21.18 14.41
N SER A 30 2.39 20.74 15.64
CA SER A 30 3.28 20.65 16.80
C SER A 30 3.89 19.25 17.00
N ALA A 31 3.76 18.34 16.03
CA ALA A 31 4.34 17.01 16.10
C ALA A 31 5.88 17.03 16.12
N SER A 32 6.48 16.19 16.97
CA SER A 32 7.94 16.06 17.07
C SER A 32 8.54 15.58 15.74
N LEU A 33 9.83 15.84 15.53
CA LEU A 33 10.54 15.40 14.32
C LEU A 33 10.34 13.89 14.07
N GLY A 34 10.44 13.08 15.13
CA GLY A 34 10.22 11.63 15.08
C GLY A 34 8.79 11.25 14.67
N GLN A 35 7.76 11.92 15.19
CA GLN A 35 6.37 11.69 14.78
C GLN A 35 6.14 12.03 13.30
N ARG A 36 6.77 13.10 12.81
CA ARG A 36 6.68 13.49 11.39
C ARG A 36 7.33 12.44 10.47
N PHE A 37 8.47 11.87 10.87
CA PHE A 37 9.10 10.76 10.15
C PHE A 37 8.21 9.52 10.15
N GLN A 38 7.66 9.13 11.30
CA GLN A 38 6.76 7.97 11.40
C GLN A 38 5.51 8.14 10.52
N ILE A 39 4.90 9.33 10.49
CA ILE A 39 3.72 9.61 9.65
C ILE A 39 4.09 9.55 8.17
N ALA A 40 5.23 10.14 7.78
CA ALA A 40 5.69 10.12 6.40
C ALA A 40 5.99 8.68 5.92
N GLU A 41 6.62 7.87 6.77
CA GLU A 41 6.91 6.48 6.48
C GLU A 41 5.63 5.64 6.41
N THR A 42 4.72 5.81 7.37
CA THR A 42 3.41 5.14 7.39
C THR A 42 2.59 5.47 6.16
N ASN A 43 2.55 6.74 5.72
CA ASN A 43 1.82 7.13 4.51
C ASN A 43 2.42 6.52 3.23
N ARG A 44 3.72 6.23 3.22
CA ARG A 44 4.39 5.60 2.09
C ARG A 44 4.16 4.09 2.03
N THR A 45 4.13 3.43 3.17
CA THR A 45 4.01 1.96 3.26
C THR A 45 2.57 1.49 3.40
N SER A 46 1.68 2.28 4.00
CA SER A 46 0.27 1.91 4.23
C SER A 46 -0.48 1.54 2.94
N PRO A 47 -0.37 2.28 1.81
CA PRO A 47 -1.03 1.88 0.57
C PRO A 47 -0.52 0.54 0.02
N ILE A 48 0.77 0.23 0.23
CA ILE A 48 1.39 -1.03 -0.17
C ILE A 48 0.77 -2.17 0.62
N TYR A 49 0.79 -2.06 1.95
CA TYR A 49 0.20 -3.06 2.84
C TYR A 49 -1.30 -3.24 2.57
N LEU A 50 -2.05 -2.16 2.40
CA LEU A 50 -3.47 -2.22 2.08
C LEU A 50 -3.73 -2.98 0.77
N SER A 51 -2.98 -2.67 -0.29
CA SER A 51 -3.15 -3.34 -1.59
C SER A 51 -2.85 -4.84 -1.53
N ILE A 52 -1.80 -5.23 -0.80
CA ILE A 52 -1.44 -6.63 -0.59
C ILE A 52 -2.51 -7.34 0.24
N SER A 53 -2.96 -6.73 1.35
CA SER A 53 -3.98 -7.32 2.23
C SER A 53 -5.33 -7.51 1.53
N VAL A 54 -5.75 -6.56 0.68
CA VAL A 54 -6.98 -6.70 -0.12
C VAL A 54 -6.84 -7.84 -1.12
N ASN A 55 -5.72 -7.92 -1.85
CA ASN A 55 -5.47 -9.02 -2.78
C ASN A 55 -5.44 -10.38 -2.06
N GLU A 56 -4.79 -10.46 -0.91
CA GLU A 56 -4.73 -11.68 -0.09
C GLU A 56 -6.13 -12.12 0.35
N SER A 57 -6.95 -11.18 0.80
CA SER A 57 -8.33 -11.45 1.25
C SER A 57 -9.19 -12.02 0.11
N ILE A 58 -9.06 -11.45 -1.09
CA ILE A 58 -9.77 -11.93 -2.28
C ILE A 58 -9.29 -13.33 -2.66
N CYS A 59 -7.97 -13.55 -2.73
CA CYS A 59 -7.40 -14.84 -3.11
C CYS A 59 -7.79 -15.94 -2.10
N ILE A 60 -7.69 -15.67 -0.79
CA ILE A 60 -8.11 -16.63 0.25
C ILE A 60 -9.60 -16.94 0.13
N SER A 61 -10.44 -15.93 -0.08
CA SER A 61 -11.88 -16.13 -0.24
C SER A 61 -12.20 -16.99 -1.47
N ALA A 62 -11.57 -16.70 -2.61
CA ALA A 62 -11.73 -17.47 -3.84
C ALA A 62 -11.24 -18.93 -3.70
N MET A 63 -10.05 -19.14 -3.11
CA MET A 63 -9.51 -20.47 -2.83
C MET A 63 -10.39 -21.25 -1.84
N SER A 64 -10.96 -20.58 -0.84
CA SER A 64 -11.88 -21.23 0.13
C SER A 64 -13.16 -21.70 -0.52
N VAL A 65 -13.77 -20.87 -1.40
CA VAL A 65 -14.96 -21.26 -2.17
C VAL A 65 -14.64 -22.41 -3.10
N MET A 66 -13.50 -22.36 -3.82
CA MET A 66 -13.06 -23.44 -4.69
C MET A 66 -12.83 -24.74 -3.91
N GLY A 67 -12.18 -24.67 -2.74
CA GLY A 67 -11.97 -25.82 -1.86
C GLY A 67 -13.29 -26.45 -1.39
N LEU A 68 -14.28 -25.63 -0.99
CA LEU A 68 -15.61 -26.13 -0.62
C LEU A 68 -16.33 -26.80 -1.79
N LEU A 69 -16.23 -26.23 -3.00
CA LEU A 69 -16.81 -26.82 -4.21
C LEU A 69 -16.14 -28.15 -4.57
N MET A 70 -14.84 -28.29 -4.34
CA MET A 70 -14.12 -29.56 -4.53
C MET A 70 -14.57 -30.63 -3.52
N ILE A 71 -14.65 -30.29 -2.23
CA ILE A 71 -15.12 -31.21 -1.18
C ILE A 71 -16.57 -31.66 -1.44
N GLY A 72 -17.46 -30.74 -1.82
CA GLY A 72 -18.85 -31.06 -2.14
C GLY A 72 -18.98 -31.99 -3.36
N LYS A 73 -18.04 -31.90 -4.31
CA LYS A 73 -18.02 -32.73 -5.52
C LYS A 73 -17.33 -34.08 -5.31
N GLU A 74 -16.35 -34.20 -4.42
CA GLU A 74 -15.71 -35.48 -4.05
C GLU A 74 -16.66 -36.50 -3.44
N ASN A 75 -17.76 -36.06 -2.82
CA ASN A 75 -18.87 -36.94 -2.42
C ASN A 75 -19.63 -37.55 -3.61
N THR A 76 -19.36 -37.13 -4.85
CA THR A 76 -20.04 -37.58 -6.07
C THR A 76 -19.10 -38.08 -7.18
N GLU A 77 -17.86 -37.59 -7.30
CA GLU A 77 -16.84 -38.10 -8.22
C GLU A 77 -15.41 -37.87 -7.72
N THR A 78 -14.50 -38.80 -8.00
CA THR A 78 -13.09 -38.79 -7.59
C THR A 78 -12.33 -37.56 -8.09
N MET A 79 -11.52 -37.00 -7.19
CA MET A 79 -10.66 -35.81 -7.26
C MET A 79 -9.78 -35.63 -8.53
N GLY A 80 -9.76 -36.61 -9.44
CA GLY A 80 -9.00 -36.61 -10.69
C GLY A 80 -9.77 -36.24 -11.96
N THR A 81 -11.10 -36.06 -11.94
CA THR A 81 -11.88 -35.81 -13.17
C THR A 81 -12.11 -34.33 -13.49
N ASN A 82 -11.98 -33.41 -12.52
CA ASN A 82 -12.33 -32.00 -12.73
C ASN A 82 -11.11 -31.08 -12.89
N TYR A 83 -10.33 -31.32 -13.95
CA TYR A 83 -9.09 -30.60 -14.31
C TYR A 83 -9.22 -29.06 -14.21
N PHE A 84 -10.38 -28.51 -14.56
CA PHE A 84 -10.60 -27.06 -14.56
C PHE A 84 -10.46 -26.41 -13.18
N LEU A 85 -11.07 -26.96 -12.12
CA LEU A 85 -11.04 -26.35 -10.78
C LEU A 85 -9.64 -26.41 -10.17
N VAL A 86 -8.91 -27.49 -10.40
CA VAL A 86 -7.53 -27.64 -9.93
C VAL A 86 -6.62 -26.62 -10.61
N HIS A 87 -6.73 -26.46 -11.94
CA HIS A 87 -5.96 -25.45 -12.67
C HIS A 87 -6.34 -24.01 -12.27
N LEU A 88 -7.61 -23.75 -11.96
CA LEU A 88 -8.07 -22.45 -11.50
C LEU A 88 -7.52 -22.12 -10.10
N LEU A 89 -7.46 -23.12 -9.20
CA LEU A 89 -6.88 -22.98 -7.87
C LEU A 89 -5.37 -22.68 -7.96
N ASP A 90 -4.65 -23.43 -8.80
CA ASP A 90 -3.22 -23.22 -9.03
C ASP A 90 -2.94 -21.84 -9.65
N ALA A 91 -3.73 -21.44 -10.65
CA ALA A 91 -3.66 -20.10 -11.24
C ALA A 91 -3.94 -18.98 -10.22
N CYS A 92 -4.89 -19.18 -9.30
CA CYS A 92 -5.18 -18.22 -8.22
C CYS A 92 -4.00 -18.10 -7.25
N GLY A 93 -3.38 -19.23 -6.89
CA GLY A 93 -2.15 -19.26 -6.08
C GLY A 93 -0.98 -18.54 -6.76
N ALA A 94 -0.77 -18.79 -8.06
CA ALA A 94 0.27 -18.13 -8.85
C ALA A 94 0.02 -16.62 -8.98
N TRP A 95 -1.23 -16.22 -9.24
CA TRP A 95 -1.62 -14.80 -9.32
C TRP A 95 -1.27 -14.03 -8.06
N ARG A 96 -1.52 -14.62 -6.88
CA ARG A 96 -1.19 -14.03 -5.58
C ARG A 96 0.30 -13.65 -5.49
N ILE A 97 1.18 -14.56 -5.91
CA ILE A 97 2.63 -14.35 -5.89
C ILE A 97 3.04 -13.27 -6.89
N ILE A 98 2.50 -13.33 -8.11
CA ILE A 98 2.78 -12.34 -9.17
C ILE A 98 2.34 -10.94 -8.72
N PHE A 99 1.15 -10.82 -8.13
CA PHE A 99 0.61 -9.54 -7.67
C PHE A 99 1.49 -8.88 -6.60
N ILE A 100 1.96 -9.65 -5.61
CA ILE A 100 2.85 -9.13 -4.56
C ILE A 100 4.15 -8.60 -5.18
N ASN A 101 4.78 -9.39 -6.06
CA ASN A 101 6.03 -8.99 -6.71
C ASN A 101 5.83 -7.74 -7.59
N PHE A 102 4.77 -7.71 -8.40
CA PHE A 102 4.45 -6.56 -9.23
C PHE A 102 4.20 -5.30 -8.40
N THR A 103 3.47 -5.43 -7.29
CA THR A 103 3.21 -4.32 -6.35
C THR A 103 4.51 -3.78 -5.77
N LEU A 104 5.41 -4.65 -5.31
CA LEU A 104 6.72 -4.23 -4.79
C LEU A 104 7.55 -3.51 -5.86
N ILE A 105 7.58 -4.03 -7.09
CA ILE A 105 8.31 -3.41 -8.20
C ILE A 105 7.72 -2.03 -8.54
N TYR A 106 6.40 -1.94 -8.67
CA TYR A 106 5.70 -0.69 -8.99
C TYR A 106 5.97 0.40 -7.95
N TYR A 107 5.83 0.09 -6.67
CA TYR A 107 6.07 1.06 -5.60
C TYR A 107 7.56 1.37 -5.42
N SER A 108 8.46 0.43 -5.69
CA SER A 108 9.91 0.68 -5.74
C SER A 108 10.27 1.65 -6.85
N TYR A 109 9.70 1.46 -8.04
CA TYR A 109 9.89 2.35 -9.18
C TYR A 109 9.35 3.76 -8.89
N ARG A 110 8.13 3.84 -8.35
CA ARG A 110 7.51 5.13 -7.97
C ARG A 110 8.35 5.88 -6.93
N ALA A 111 8.83 5.19 -5.90
CA ALA A 111 9.72 5.78 -4.91
C ALA A 111 11.04 6.31 -5.49
N LYS A 112 11.61 5.61 -6.48
CA LYS A 112 12.81 6.08 -7.19
C LYS A 112 12.52 7.36 -7.97
N LYS A 113 11.39 7.41 -8.68
CA LYS A 113 10.95 8.59 -9.43
C LYS A 113 10.71 9.80 -8.52
N ASP A 114 10.02 9.60 -7.39
CA ASP A 114 9.74 10.67 -6.43
C ASP A 114 11.03 11.24 -5.83
N ARG A 115 12.02 10.38 -5.49
CA ARG A 115 13.34 10.83 -5.02
C ARG A 115 14.06 11.70 -6.05
N LEU A 116 14.08 11.28 -7.31
CA LEU A 116 14.72 12.03 -8.39
C LEU A 116 14.06 13.40 -8.60
N MET A 117 12.72 13.46 -8.55
CA MET A 117 11.98 14.71 -8.67
C MET A 117 12.27 15.68 -7.51
N VAL A 118 12.32 15.18 -6.27
CA VAL A 118 12.67 15.99 -5.09
C VAL A 118 14.09 16.54 -5.19
N MET A 119 15.05 15.70 -5.59
CA MET A 119 16.45 16.13 -5.79
C MET A 119 16.56 17.21 -6.87
N ALA A 120 15.84 17.06 -7.99
CA ALA A 120 15.81 18.06 -9.05
C ALA A 120 15.15 19.38 -8.63
N HIS A 121 14.12 19.34 -7.78
CA HIS A 121 13.51 20.55 -7.22
C HIS A 121 14.45 21.25 -6.23
N MET A 122 15.13 20.50 -5.36
CA MET A 122 16.08 21.07 -4.41
C MET A 122 17.31 21.67 -5.11
N SER A 123 17.81 21.05 -6.18
CA SER A 123 18.92 21.62 -6.95
C SER A 123 18.52 22.92 -7.65
N LYS A 124 17.31 22.99 -8.21
CA LYS A 124 16.77 24.22 -8.81
C LYS A 124 16.62 25.34 -7.77
N SER A 125 16.06 25.04 -6.60
CA SER A 125 15.91 26.01 -5.51
C SER A 125 17.25 26.50 -4.96
N ALA A 126 18.25 25.62 -4.83
CA ALA A 126 19.59 26.01 -4.40
C ALA A 126 20.27 26.91 -5.45
N HIS A 127 20.11 26.59 -6.74
CA HIS A 127 20.64 27.42 -7.82
C HIS A 127 19.99 28.80 -7.86
N GLU A 128 18.66 28.88 -7.76
CA GLU A 128 17.92 30.15 -7.71
C GLU A 128 18.34 31.01 -6.50
N SER A 129 18.44 30.41 -5.30
CA SER A 129 18.92 31.10 -4.09
C SER A 129 20.36 31.62 -4.24
N THR A 130 21.23 30.84 -4.89
CA THR A 130 22.62 31.23 -5.12
C THR A 130 22.69 32.40 -6.11
N VAL A 131 21.91 32.35 -7.19
CA VAL A 131 21.81 33.43 -8.17
C VAL A 131 21.29 34.70 -7.50
N ASP A 132 20.21 34.64 -6.72
CA ASP A 132 19.66 35.80 -6.01
C ASP A 132 20.67 36.41 -5.03
N HIS A 133 21.40 35.57 -4.29
CA HIS A 133 22.44 36.02 -3.36
C HIS A 133 23.58 36.78 -4.07
N PHE A 134 24.07 36.27 -5.19
CA PHE A 134 25.11 36.97 -5.98
C PHE A 134 24.58 38.23 -6.67
N THR A 135 23.31 38.23 -7.07
CA THR A 135 22.67 39.41 -7.67
C THR A 135 22.53 40.53 -6.64
N GLY A 136 22.10 40.20 -5.42
CA GLY A 136 22.04 41.16 -4.30
C GLY A 136 23.40 41.71 -3.89
N LEU A 137 24.45 40.87 -3.88
CA LEU A 137 25.84 41.34 -3.64
C LEU A 137 26.32 42.32 -4.70
N LYS A 138 25.96 42.09 -5.97
CA LYS A 138 26.33 42.95 -7.10
C LYS A 138 25.63 44.31 -7.02
N ASP A 139 24.37 44.34 -6.59
CA ASP A 139 23.61 45.59 -6.45
C ASP A 139 24.08 46.43 -5.26
N MET A 140 24.63 45.81 -4.20
CA MET A 140 25.25 46.54 -3.07
C MET A 140 26.60 47.18 -3.41
N TRP A 141 27.23 46.78 -4.52
CA TRP A 141 28.53 47.28 -4.97
C TRP A 141 28.44 48.43 -6.00
N LYS A 142 27.24 48.87 -6.33
CA LYS A 142 26.96 50.08 -7.14
C LYS A 142 26.56 51.24 -6.23
#